data_AF-A0A2D2C2M2-F1
#
_entry.id   AF-A0A2D2C2M2-F1
#
_cell.length_a   1.000
_cell.length_b   1.000
_cell.length_c   1.000
_cell.angle_alpha   90.00
_cell.angle_beta   90.00
_cell.angle_gamma   90.00
#
_symmetry.space_group_name_H-M   'P 1'
#
loop_
_entity.id
_entity.type
_entity.pdbx_description
1 polymer ?
#
loop_
_entity_poly.entity_id
_entity_poly.type
_entity_poly.pdbx_seq_one_letter_code
_entity_poly.pdbx_strand_id
1 'polypeptide(L)'
;MSGSWNDFNSAQSNTNVIPKGTLAKVRLTLRPGGFDDPSQGWTGGWARRAATGAVYLDAEYTVLEGPYARRKVWSLIGLYSPKGPDWANMGRGLIRGILNSARGVSDKDNSPEAQARRRINGFGDLDGVEFVARIDIGTDTNGEDKNEIRAAVTPDHRDYAALMGSGEPQVAAAPAQGHALQQPTTATQPGQPASAPGAAGRPSWAQ
;
A
#
# COMPACT_ATOMS: atom_id res chain seq x y z
N MET A 1 -37.76 -15.96 7.96
CA MET A 1 -37.87 -17.43 7.97
C MET A 1 -36.47 -17.98 7.84
N SER A 2 -35.83 -18.33 8.95
CA SER A 2 -34.55 -19.02 8.98
C SER A 2 -34.76 -20.46 8.50
N GLY A 3 -34.02 -20.89 7.48
CA GLY A 3 -34.05 -22.27 7.00
C GLY A 3 -33.66 -23.25 8.11
N SER A 4 -34.24 -24.45 8.08
CA SER A 4 -33.88 -25.53 9.00
C SER A 4 -32.37 -25.78 8.90
N TRP A 5 -31.67 -25.95 10.02
CA TRP A 5 -30.22 -26.18 10.04
C TRP A 5 -29.79 -27.40 9.19
N ASN A 6 -30.70 -28.37 9.00
CA ASN A 6 -30.48 -29.55 8.17
C ASN A 6 -30.80 -29.32 6.68
N ASP A 7 -31.21 -28.12 6.28
CA ASP A 7 -31.44 -27.77 4.88
C ASP A 7 -30.13 -27.31 4.22
N PHE A 8 -29.41 -28.28 3.68
CA PHE A 8 -28.12 -28.06 3.03
C PHE A 8 -28.24 -27.46 1.62
N ASN A 9 -29.45 -27.25 1.09
CA ASN A 9 -29.63 -26.55 -0.20
C ASN A 9 -29.28 -25.06 -0.09
N SER A 10 -29.29 -24.52 1.13
CA SER A 10 -28.82 -23.17 1.45
C SER A 10 -27.31 -23.08 1.76
N ALA A 11 -26.61 -24.22 1.79
CA ALA A 11 -25.19 -24.25 2.07
C ALA A 11 -24.41 -23.64 0.91
N GLN A 12 -23.79 -22.47 1.14
CA GLN A 12 -22.93 -21.83 0.16
C GLN A 12 -21.52 -22.44 0.23
N SER A 13 -20.98 -22.83 -0.93
CA SER A 13 -19.57 -23.15 -1.06
C SER A 13 -18.76 -21.89 -0.78
N ASN A 14 -17.95 -21.90 0.29
CA ASN A 14 -17.01 -20.81 0.53
C ASN A 14 -15.93 -20.85 -0.55
N THR A 15 -16.01 -19.96 -1.53
CA THR A 15 -14.88 -19.70 -2.43
C THR A 15 -13.75 -19.11 -1.58
N ASN A 16 -12.77 -19.93 -1.23
CA ASN A 16 -11.68 -19.61 -0.32
C ASN A 16 -10.62 -18.70 -0.96
N VAL A 17 -10.94 -17.99 -2.05
CA VAL A 17 -10.01 -17.08 -2.74
C VAL A 17 -10.48 -15.64 -2.62
N ILE A 18 -9.53 -14.74 -2.40
CA ILE A 18 -9.74 -13.30 -2.45
C ILE A 18 -10.18 -12.94 -3.88
N PRO A 19 -11.22 -12.11 -4.07
CA PRO A 19 -11.72 -11.77 -5.40
C PRO A 19 -10.64 -11.17 -6.31
N LYS A 20 -10.75 -11.48 -7.60
CA LYS A 20 -9.86 -10.98 -8.64
C LYS A 20 -9.81 -9.45 -8.66
N GLY A 21 -8.61 -8.89 -8.75
CA GLY A 21 -8.39 -7.44 -8.85
C GLY A 21 -8.45 -6.72 -7.51
N THR A 22 -8.53 -7.45 -6.39
CA THR A 22 -8.49 -6.85 -5.05
C THR A 22 -7.17 -6.13 -4.84
N LEU A 23 -7.23 -4.87 -4.38
CA LEU A 23 -6.07 -4.13 -3.93
C LEU A 23 -5.99 -4.21 -2.41
N ALA A 24 -4.83 -4.58 -1.88
CA ALA A 24 -4.65 -4.73 -0.44
C ALA A 24 -3.23 -4.35 -0.03
N LYS A 25 -3.09 -3.68 1.13
CA LYS A 25 -1.80 -3.53 1.79
C LYS A 25 -1.36 -4.88 2.34
N VAL A 26 -0.19 -5.34 1.92
CA VAL A 26 0.40 -6.61 2.34
C VAL A 26 1.79 -6.40 2.90
N ARG A 27 2.22 -7.31 3.77
CA ARG A 27 3.61 -7.46 4.19
C ARG A 27 4.23 -8.67 3.49
N LEU A 28 5.38 -8.48 2.86
CA LEU A 28 6.19 -9.55 2.31
C LEU A 28 7.00 -10.23 3.42
N THR A 29 7.03 -11.56 3.39
CA THR A 29 7.96 -12.38 4.15
C THR A 29 8.63 -13.37 3.21
N LEU A 30 9.95 -13.44 3.25
CA LEU A 30 10.72 -14.41 2.49
C LEU A 30 11.01 -15.63 3.34
N ARG A 31 10.74 -16.83 2.80
CA ARG A 31 11.12 -18.09 3.43
C ARG A 31 12.51 -18.47 2.96
N PRO A 32 13.51 -18.60 3.86
CA PRO A 32 14.87 -18.95 3.46
C PRO A 32 14.92 -20.28 2.69
N GLY A 33 15.70 -20.28 1.61
CA GLY A 33 15.90 -21.47 0.76
C GLY A 33 17.27 -22.13 0.92
N GLY A 34 18.22 -21.46 1.59
CA GLY A 34 19.57 -21.95 1.86
C GLY A 34 20.51 -21.98 0.65
N PHE A 35 20.09 -21.44 -0.49
CA PHE A 35 20.91 -21.39 -1.70
C PHE A 35 21.52 -20.00 -1.90
N ASP A 36 22.83 -19.96 -2.12
CA ASP A 36 23.60 -18.75 -2.42
C ASP A 36 24.41 -18.93 -3.72
N ASP A 37 24.55 -17.84 -4.47
CA ASP A 37 25.44 -17.69 -5.62
C ASP A 37 25.99 -16.25 -5.63
N PRO A 38 27.17 -16.01 -5.02
CA PRO A 38 27.77 -14.68 -4.94
C PRO A 38 28.05 -14.05 -6.32
N SER A 39 28.26 -14.87 -7.36
CA SER A 39 28.51 -14.36 -8.72
C SER A 39 27.28 -13.67 -9.31
N GLN A 40 26.09 -14.04 -8.85
CA GLN A 40 24.80 -13.44 -9.22
C GLN A 40 24.34 -12.39 -8.19
N GLY A 41 25.10 -12.18 -7.11
CA GLY A 41 24.68 -11.37 -5.96
C GLY A 41 23.56 -12.01 -5.13
N TRP A 42 23.34 -13.32 -5.27
CA TRP A 42 22.39 -14.05 -4.44
C TRP A 42 23.11 -14.50 -3.18
N THR A 43 22.89 -13.80 -2.08
CA THR A 43 23.58 -14.02 -0.80
C THR A 43 22.59 -14.04 0.35
N GLY A 44 23.01 -14.59 1.49
CA GLY A 44 22.23 -14.58 2.73
C GLY A 44 21.24 -15.73 2.86
N GLY A 45 21.34 -16.77 2.03
CA GLY A 45 20.54 -17.99 2.11
C GLY A 45 19.06 -17.82 1.76
N TRP A 46 18.68 -16.72 1.10
CA TRP A 46 17.29 -16.42 0.78
C TRP A 46 16.76 -17.21 -0.42
N ALA A 47 17.60 -17.44 -1.43
CA ALA A 47 17.18 -18.12 -2.64
C ALA A 47 17.02 -19.63 -2.41
N ARG A 48 16.20 -20.26 -3.26
CA ARG A 48 16.01 -21.71 -3.33
C ARG A 48 16.28 -22.18 -4.75
N ARG A 49 16.98 -23.30 -4.89
CA ARG A 49 17.21 -23.98 -6.17
C ARG A 49 16.33 -25.23 -6.25
N ALA A 50 15.48 -25.33 -7.27
CA ALA A 50 14.70 -26.54 -7.55
C ALA A 50 15.55 -27.62 -8.23
N ALA A 51 15.08 -28.85 -8.20
CA ALA A 51 15.69 -29.98 -8.91
C ALA A 51 15.79 -29.76 -10.44
N THR A 52 14.90 -28.93 -11.00
CA THR A 52 14.94 -28.53 -12.42
C THR A 52 16.10 -27.59 -12.75
N GLY A 53 16.80 -27.04 -11.76
CA GLY A 53 17.83 -26.01 -11.91
C GLY A 53 17.28 -24.58 -11.82
N ALA A 54 15.96 -24.39 -11.76
CA ALA A 54 15.35 -23.08 -11.57
C ALA A 54 15.67 -22.51 -10.17
N VAL A 55 15.91 -21.19 -10.07
CA VAL A 55 16.21 -20.50 -8.81
C VAL A 55 15.17 -19.41 -8.56
N TYR A 56 14.68 -19.30 -7.33
CA TYR A 56 13.61 -18.38 -6.95
C TYR A 56 13.69 -17.96 -5.48
N LEU A 57 12.94 -16.90 -5.14
CA LEU A 57 12.58 -16.56 -3.76
C LEU A 57 11.20 -17.15 -3.45
N ASP A 58 11.08 -17.72 -2.25
CA ASP A 58 9.81 -18.24 -1.74
C ASP A 58 9.12 -17.15 -0.91
N ALA A 59 8.07 -16.55 -1.49
CA ALA A 59 7.43 -15.34 -0.97
C ALA A 59 6.05 -15.65 -0.37
N GLU A 60 5.85 -15.17 0.86
CA GLU A 60 4.56 -15.08 1.53
C GLU A 60 4.12 -13.61 1.62
N TYR A 61 2.88 -13.32 1.28
CA TYR A 61 2.27 -12.00 1.41
C TYR A 61 1.12 -12.10 2.39
N THR A 62 1.24 -11.42 3.54
CA THR A 62 0.18 -11.35 4.53
C THR A 62 -0.59 -10.06 4.36
N VAL A 63 -1.90 -10.14 4.13
CA VAL A 63 -2.79 -8.97 4.08
C VAL A 63 -2.87 -8.34 5.47
N LEU A 64 -2.60 -7.04 5.56
CA LEU A 64 -2.51 -6.35 6.85
C LEU A 64 -3.84 -5.83 7.37
N GLU A 65 -4.70 -5.36 6.46
CA GLU A 65 -5.94 -4.67 6.80
C GLU A 65 -7.08 -4.96 5.82
N GLY A 66 -8.27 -4.43 6.14
CA GLY A 66 -9.47 -4.62 5.34
C GLY A 66 -10.13 -6.00 5.53
N PRO A 67 -11.11 -6.35 4.67
CA PRO A 67 -11.95 -7.55 4.83
C PRO A 67 -11.17 -8.86 4.71
N TYR A 68 -9.96 -8.83 4.17
CA TYR A 68 -9.09 -9.99 3.98
C TYR A 68 -7.88 -9.99 4.91
N ALA A 69 -7.88 -9.18 5.99
CA ALA A 69 -6.77 -9.12 6.93
C ALA A 69 -6.36 -10.51 7.44
N ARG A 70 -5.04 -10.71 7.60
CA ARG A 70 -4.37 -11.96 7.99
C ARG A 70 -4.45 -13.10 6.97
N ARG A 71 -5.11 -12.92 5.83
CA ARG A 71 -5.03 -13.86 4.71
C ARG A 71 -3.62 -13.87 4.15
N LYS A 72 -3.18 -15.05 3.73
CA LYS A 72 -1.87 -15.27 3.14
C LYS A 72 -2.01 -15.62 1.66
N VAL A 73 -1.14 -15.04 0.85
CA VAL A 73 -0.93 -15.39 -0.55
C VAL A 73 0.51 -15.86 -0.69
N TRP A 74 0.77 -16.91 -1.46
CA TRP A 74 2.12 -17.41 -1.67
C TRP A 74 2.48 -17.33 -3.16
N SER A 75 3.72 -16.98 -3.46
CA SER A 75 4.24 -16.97 -4.83
C SER A 75 5.72 -17.36 -4.87
N LEU A 76 6.20 -17.70 -6.07
CA LEU A 76 7.61 -17.91 -6.34
C LEU A 76 8.10 -16.75 -7.20
N ILE A 77 9.06 -15.98 -6.70
CA ILE A 77 9.66 -14.88 -7.46
C ILE A 77 10.88 -15.43 -8.20
N GLY A 78 10.78 -15.53 -9.54
CA GLY A 78 11.83 -16.11 -10.37
C GLY A 78 13.13 -15.30 -10.35
N LEU A 79 14.24 -15.98 -10.07
CA LEU A 79 15.61 -15.42 -10.17
C LEU A 79 16.34 -15.97 -11.40
N TYR A 80 16.10 -17.24 -11.75
CA TYR A 80 16.67 -17.91 -12.92
C TYR A 80 15.82 -19.09 -13.36
N SER A 81 15.79 -19.36 -14.68
CA SER A 81 15.18 -20.55 -15.26
C SER A 81 16.06 -21.13 -16.36
N PRO A 82 16.23 -22.47 -16.43
CA PRO A 82 16.89 -23.12 -17.56
C PRO A 82 16.07 -23.01 -18.86
N LYS A 83 14.78 -22.66 -18.77
CA LYS A 83 13.87 -22.53 -19.93
C LYS A 83 13.99 -21.19 -20.65
N GLY A 84 14.73 -20.22 -20.09
CA GLY A 84 14.90 -18.90 -20.67
C GLY A 84 14.76 -17.75 -19.67
N PRO A 85 15.01 -16.51 -20.12
CA PRO A 85 15.13 -15.35 -19.25
C PRO A 85 13.79 -14.79 -18.75
N ASP A 86 12.67 -15.14 -19.38
CA ASP A 86 11.37 -14.51 -19.12
C ASP A 86 10.94 -14.59 -17.65
N TRP A 87 11.15 -15.75 -17.00
CA TRP A 87 10.76 -15.91 -15.60
C TRP A 87 11.62 -15.06 -14.65
N ALA A 88 12.91 -14.94 -14.92
CA ALA A 88 13.80 -14.05 -14.18
C ALA A 88 13.42 -12.57 -14.41
N ASN A 89 13.08 -12.20 -15.65
CA ASN A 89 12.64 -10.85 -15.98
C ASN A 89 11.32 -10.50 -15.27
N MET A 90 10.35 -11.42 -15.23
CA MET A 90 9.11 -11.26 -14.48
C MET A 90 9.39 -11.06 -12.98
N GLY A 91 10.28 -11.86 -12.39
CA GLY A 91 10.67 -11.69 -10.98
C GLY A 91 11.34 -10.34 -10.69
N ARG A 92 12.26 -9.89 -11.55
CA ARG A 92 12.90 -8.57 -11.43
C ARG A 92 11.89 -7.43 -11.55
N GLY A 93 10.95 -7.54 -12.49
CA GLY A 93 9.85 -6.58 -12.65
C GLY A 93 8.98 -6.49 -11.41
N LEU A 94 8.61 -7.64 -10.83
CA LEU A 94 7.83 -7.70 -9.59
C LEU A 94 8.58 -7.08 -8.41
N ILE A 95 9.86 -7.41 -8.20
CA ILE A 95 10.68 -6.82 -7.12
C ILE A 95 10.78 -5.31 -7.29
N ARG A 96 11.01 -4.81 -8.52
CA ARG A 96 11.01 -3.36 -8.80
C ARG A 96 9.65 -2.74 -8.43
N GLY A 97 8.55 -3.38 -8.79
CA GLY A 97 7.20 -2.92 -8.42
C GLY A 97 6.99 -2.87 -6.90
N ILE A 98 7.41 -3.90 -6.18
CA ILE A 98 7.32 -3.97 -4.70
C ILE A 98 8.11 -2.83 -4.09
N LEU A 99 9.35 -2.61 -4.51
CA LEU A 99 10.20 -1.53 -4.01
C LEU A 99 9.61 -0.15 -4.33
N ASN A 100 9.06 0.02 -5.54
CA ASN A 100 8.37 1.25 -5.92
C ASN A 100 7.17 1.53 -5.03
N SER A 101 6.33 0.52 -4.80
CA SER A 101 5.15 0.63 -3.94
C SER A 101 5.56 0.88 -2.48
N ALA A 102 6.44 0.07 -1.91
CA ALA A 102 6.88 0.22 -0.52
C ALA A 102 7.56 1.57 -0.23
N ARG A 103 8.27 2.10 -1.23
CA ARG A 103 9.02 3.36 -1.11
C ARG A 103 8.25 4.53 -1.72
N GLY A 104 7.04 4.37 -2.24
CA GLY A 104 6.33 5.49 -2.87
C GLY A 104 7.11 6.14 -4.02
N VAL A 105 7.69 5.34 -4.90
CA VAL A 105 8.36 5.76 -6.14
C VAL A 105 7.44 5.45 -7.31
N SER A 106 7.23 6.40 -8.22
CA SER A 106 6.52 6.14 -9.48
C SER A 106 7.28 5.16 -10.37
N ASP A 107 6.58 4.34 -11.15
CA ASP A 107 7.20 3.49 -12.17
C ASP A 107 7.84 4.30 -13.31
N LYS A 108 7.34 5.51 -13.57
CA LYS A 108 7.79 6.43 -14.63
C LYS A 108 8.99 7.28 -14.21
N ASP A 109 9.28 7.35 -12.92
CA ASP A 109 10.40 8.12 -12.39
C ASP A 109 11.73 7.37 -12.61
N ASN A 110 12.57 7.90 -13.49
CA ASN A 110 13.89 7.35 -13.80
C ASN A 110 15.04 8.22 -13.27
N SER A 111 14.74 9.15 -12.36
CA SER A 111 15.74 10.00 -11.71
C SER A 111 16.79 9.16 -10.95
N PRO A 112 18.01 9.69 -10.77
CA PRO A 112 19.05 9.03 -9.96
C PRO A 112 18.58 8.75 -8.53
N GLU A 113 17.73 9.61 -7.97
CA GLU A 113 17.13 9.42 -6.65
C GLU A 113 16.22 8.18 -6.64
N ALA A 114 15.28 8.08 -7.60
CA ALA A 114 14.42 6.91 -7.72
C ALA A 114 15.19 5.61 -7.95
N GLN A 115 16.32 5.66 -8.67
CA GLN A 115 17.20 4.52 -8.85
C GLN A 115 17.88 4.10 -7.54
N ALA A 116 18.41 5.06 -6.77
CA ALA A 116 18.99 4.79 -5.45
C ALA A 116 17.96 4.18 -4.51
N ARG A 117 16.73 4.69 -4.53
CA ARG A 117 15.59 4.16 -3.79
C ARG A 117 15.11 2.79 -4.28
N ARG A 118 15.58 2.25 -5.40
CA ARG A 118 15.29 0.86 -5.81
C ARG A 118 16.44 -0.09 -5.50
N ARG A 119 17.57 0.42 -5.00
CA ARG A 119 18.72 -0.40 -4.67
C ARG A 119 18.48 -1.13 -3.34
N ILE A 120 18.90 -2.39 -3.31
CA ILE A 120 18.95 -3.24 -2.13
C ILE A 120 20.38 -3.78 -1.98
N ASN A 121 20.80 -4.05 -0.75
CA ASN A 121 22.08 -4.68 -0.44
C ASN A 121 22.00 -6.19 -0.64
N GLY A 122 20.83 -6.79 -0.39
CA GLY A 122 20.54 -8.19 -0.64
C GLY A 122 19.05 -8.50 -0.55
N PHE A 123 18.67 -9.75 -0.78
CA PHE A 123 17.24 -10.15 -0.74
C PHE A 123 16.61 -10.00 0.64
N GLY A 124 17.39 -10.00 1.71
CA GLY A 124 16.90 -9.74 3.07
C GLY A 124 16.27 -8.35 3.24
N ASP A 125 16.64 -7.36 2.43
CA ASP A 125 16.01 -6.03 2.45
C ASP A 125 14.56 -6.04 1.93
N LEU A 126 14.13 -7.14 1.31
CA LEU A 126 12.74 -7.35 0.89
C LEU A 126 11.90 -7.99 2.01
N ASP A 127 12.51 -8.62 3.01
CA ASP A 127 11.76 -9.21 4.11
C ASP A 127 11.14 -8.12 4.98
N GLY A 128 9.84 -8.25 5.25
CA GLY A 128 9.08 -7.29 6.05
C GLY A 128 8.61 -6.04 5.30
N VAL A 129 8.94 -5.86 4.01
CA VAL A 129 8.46 -4.69 3.27
C VAL A 129 6.93 -4.72 3.13
N GLU A 130 6.32 -3.58 3.39
CA GLU A 130 4.89 -3.37 3.23
C GLU A 130 4.62 -2.65 1.92
N PHE A 131 3.66 -3.13 1.14
CA PHE A 131 3.32 -2.54 -0.15
C PHE A 131 1.85 -2.82 -0.51
N VAL A 132 1.31 -2.08 -1.48
CA VAL A 132 -0.03 -2.34 -2.01
C VAL A 132 0.08 -3.37 -3.13
N ALA A 133 -0.52 -4.53 -2.94
CA ALA A 133 -0.56 -5.59 -3.93
C ALA A 133 -1.90 -5.62 -4.67
N ARG A 134 -1.84 -5.95 -5.97
CA ARG A 134 -2.99 -6.40 -6.73
C ARG A 134 -3.06 -7.93 -6.69
N ILE A 135 -4.08 -8.43 -6.00
CA ILE A 135 -4.38 -9.84 -5.85
C ILE A 135 -5.31 -10.27 -6.98
N ASP A 136 -4.89 -11.29 -7.73
CA ASP A 136 -5.69 -11.92 -8.78
C ASP A 136 -5.95 -13.39 -8.41
N ILE A 137 -6.72 -14.07 -9.27
CA ILE A 137 -6.96 -15.50 -9.21
C ILE A 137 -6.19 -16.14 -10.36
N GLY A 138 -5.29 -17.05 -10.00
CA GLY A 138 -4.59 -17.94 -10.92
C GLY A 138 -4.97 -19.39 -10.66
N THR A 139 -4.24 -20.29 -11.30
CA THR A 139 -4.49 -21.73 -11.22
C THR A 139 -3.29 -22.44 -10.60
N ASP A 140 -3.52 -23.38 -9.69
CA ASP A 140 -2.46 -24.22 -9.15
C ASP A 140 -2.12 -25.42 -10.07
N THR A 141 -1.19 -26.29 -9.65
CA THR A 141 -0.79 -27.49 -10.41
C THR A 141 -1.93 -28.51 -10.55
N ASN A 142 -2.89 -28.52 -9.63
CA ASN A 142 -4.07 -29.38 -9.66
C ASN A 142 -5.23 -28.81 -10.50
N GLY A 143 -5.10 -27.58 -11.01
CA GLY A 143 -6.17 -26.92 -11.75
C GLY A 143 -7.14 -26.12 -10.89
N GLU A 144 -6.88 -25.96 -9.58
CA GLU A 144 -7.75 -25.24 -8.65
C GLU A 144 -7.42 -23.75 -8.61
N ASP A 145 -8.43 -22.93 -8.32
CA ASP A 145 -8.26 -21.49 -8.16
C ASP A 145 -7.41 -21.19 -6.93
N LYS A 146 -6.37 -20.36 -7.12
CA LYS A 146 -5.55 -19.83 -6.03
C LYS A 146 -5.34 -18.34 -6.17
N ASN A 147 -5.07 -17.66 -5.06
CA ASN A 147 -4.64 -16.28 -5.13
C ASN A 147 -3.19 -16.15 -5.58
N GLU A 148 -2.91 -15.13 -6.39
CA GLU A 148 -1.57 -14.73 -6.80
C GLU A 148 -1.38 -13.21 -6.70
N ILE A 149 -0.13 -12.78 -6.51
CA ILE A 149 0.23 -11.36 -6.61
C ILE A 149 0.63 -11.08 -8.04
N ARG A 150 -0.23 -10.38 -8.78
CA ARG A 150 0.00 -10.07 -10.20
C ARG A 150 0.93 -8.88 -10.39
N ALA A 151 0.79 -7.88 -9.53
CA ALA A 151 1.59 -6.66 -9.56
C ALA A 151 1.56 -5.96 -8.21
N ALA A 152 2.57 -5.12 -7.97
CA ALA A 152 2.53 -4.11 -6.93
C ALA A 152 1.96 -2.80 -7.52
N VAL A 153 1.16 -2.10 -6.73
CA VAL A 153 0.51 -0.84 -7.10
C VAL A 153 1.40 0.33 -6.66
N THR A 154 1.72 1.22 -7.59
CA THR A 154 2.58 2.39 -7.37
C THR A 154 1.76 3.64 -6.99
N PRO A 155 2.40 4.73 -6.54
CA PRO A 155 1.72 5.99 -6.20
C PRO A 155 0.87 6.61 -7.30
N ASP A 156 1.12 6.26 -8.56
CA ASP A 156 0.32 6.71 -9.71
C ASP A 156 -1.14 6.20 -9.66
N HIS A 157 -1.45 5.21 -8.83
CA HIS A 157 -2.79 4.65 -8.71
C HIS A 157 -3.66 5.44 -7.72
N ARG A 158 -4.88 5.80 -8.12
CA ARG A 158 -5.84 6.59 -7.31
C ARG A 158 -6.04 6.08 -5.88
N ASP A 159 -6.11 4.76 -5.69
CA ASP A 159 -6.41 4.15 -4.38
C ASP A 159 -5.14 3.89 -3.55
N TYR A 160 -3.94 4.14 -4.08
CA TYR A 160 -2.68 3.82 -3.40
C TYR A 160 -2.52 4.58 -2.08
N ALA A 161 -2.76 5.90 -2.08
CA ALA A 161 -2.53 6.73 -0.90
C ALA A 161 -3.43 6.32 0.28
N ALA A 162 -4.69 5.99 0.00
CA ALA A 162 -5.63 5.48 0.98
C ALA A 162 -5.18 4.11 1.54
N LEU A 163 -4.74 3.20 0.67
CA LEU A 163 -4.32 1.86 1.05
C LEU A 163 -2.95 1.81 1.76
N MET A 164 -2.03 2.74 1.50
CA MET A 164 -0.76 2.81 2.24
C MET A 164 -0.89 3.50 3.60
N GLY A 165 -2.06 4.06 3.93
CA GLY A 165 -2.23 4.89 5.12
C GLY A 165 -1.54 6.26 5.01
N SER A 166 -1.19 6.68 3.79
CA SER A 166 -0.62 8.00 3.49
C SER A 166 -1.70 9.06 3.24
N GLY A 167 -2.97 8.65 3.16
CA GLY A 167 -4.10 9.55 3.27
C GLY A 167 -4.27 9.95 4.72
N GLU A 168 -3.96 11.21 5.03
CA GLU A 168 -4.59 11.90 6.15
C GLU A 168 -6.09 11.59 6.11
N PRO A 169 -6.77 11.35 7.25
CA PRO A 169 -8.22 11.33 7.24
C PRO A 169 -8.66 12.70 6.74
N GLN A 170 -9.05 12.79 5.46
CA GLN A 170 -9.80 13.92 4.96
C GLN A 170 -11.12 13.88 5.73
N VAL A 171 -11.13 14.60 6.85
CA VAL A 171 -12.33 15.09 7.48
C VAL A 171 -13.03 15.83 6.35
N ALA A 172 -14.11 15.24 5.83
CA ALA A 172 -14.94 15.88 4.84
C ALA A 172 -15.44 17.18 5.51
N ALA A 173 -14.83 18.31 5.14
CA ALA A 173 -15.39 19.61 5.45
C ALA A 173 -16.74 19.67 4.74
N ALA A 174 -17.81 19.47 5.49
CA ALA A 174 -19.16 19.68 5.01
C ALA A 174 -19.28 21.12 4.49
N PRO A 175 -19.90 21.35 3.31
CA PRO A 175 -20.12 22.69 2.83
C PRO A 175 -21.15 23.38 3.74
N ALA A 176 -20.70 24.35 4.53
CA ALA A 176 -21.59 25.25 5.25
C ALA A 176 -22.29 26.15 4.22
N GLN A 177 -23.49 25.74 3.80
CA GLN A 177 -24.39 26.56 3.00
C GLN A 177 -24.83 27.77 3.83
N GLY A 178 -24.62 28.96 3.26
CA GLY A 178 -24.96 30.23 3.88
C GLY A 178 -26.46 30.38 4.07
N HIS A 179 -26.86 30.73 5.29
CA HIS A 179 -28.19 31.23 5.60
C HIS A 179 -28.02 32.60 6.27
N ALA A 180 -28.31 33.64 5.51
CA ALA A 180 -28.43 35.01 6.01
C ALA A 180 -29.62 35.11 6.96
N LEU A 181 -29.43 35.76 8.11
CA LEU A 181 -30.51 36.18 9.00
C LEU A 181 -30.53 37.70 9.07
N GLN A 182 -31.71 38.23 8.75
CA GLN A 182 -32.07 39.63 8.63
C GLN A 182 -32.20 40.29 10.01
N GLN A 183 -31.87 41.58 10.06
CA GLN A 183 -32.06 42.50 11.19
C GLN A 183 -33.53 42.67 11.57
N PRO A 184 -33.80 43.11 12.80
CA PRO A 184 -34.68 44.27 12.96
C PRO A 184 -34.01 45.44 13.72
N THR A 185 -34.36 46.63 13.24
CA THR A 185 -33.99 47.97 13.69
C THR A 185 -34.77 48.45 14.92
N THR A 186 -34.12 49.19 15.83
CA THR A 186 -34.74 50.27 16.62
C THR A 186 -33.73 51.39 16.84
N ALA A 187 -34.16 52.62 16.53
CA ALA A 187 -33.41 53.86 16.59
C ALA A 187 -33.66 54.62 17.91
N THR A 188 -32.63 55.28 18.47
CA THR A 188 -32.73 56.62 19.06
C THR A 188 -31.35 57.28 19.20
N GLN A 189 -31.35 58.61 19.18
CA GLN A 189 -30.31 59.53 18.74
C GLN A 189 -29.60 60.22 19.95
N PRO A 190 -28.85 61.34 19.82
CA PRO A 190 -27.41 61.44 20.06
C PRO A 190 -26.99 62.27 21.30
N GLY A 191 -25.73 62.15 21.73
CA GLY A 191 -25.10 63.05 22.70
C GLY A 191 -23.60 63.23 22.44
N GLN A 192 -23.21 64.44 22.02
CA GLN A 192 -21.86 65.01 21.96
C GLN A 192 -21.77 66.14 23.02
N PRO A 193 -20.61 66.78 23.32
CA PRO A 193 -19.19 66.39 23.27
C PRO A 193 -18.40 66.86 24.55
N ALA A 194 -17.06 66.94 24.47
CA ALA A 194 -16.06 67.65 25.32
C ALA A 194 -15.38 66.81 26.44
N SER A 195 -14.06 66.82 26.73
CA SER A 195 -12.85 67.53 26.25
C SER A 195 -11.58 66.77 26.72
N ALA A 196 -10.44 66.97 26.04
CA ALA A 196 -9.09 66.45 26.35
C ALA A 196 -8.37 67.25 27.49
N PRO A 197 -7.04 67.16 27.72
CA PRO A 197 -6.03 66.09 27.54
C PRO A 197 -5.22 65.81 28.84
N GLY A 198 -4.47 64.68 28.91
CA GLY A 198 -3.56 64.39 30.03
C GLY A 198 -2.48 63.39 29.65
N ALA A 199 -1.22 63.78 29.86
CA ALA A 199 -0.02 63.24 29.25
C ALA A 199 0.57 61.99 29.93
N ALA A 200 1.50 61.40 29.17
CA ALA A 200 2.73 60.74 29.59
C ALA A 200 2.70 59.23 29.92
N GLY A 201 3.57 58.49 29.22
CA GLY A 201 4.17 57.28 29.78
C GLY A 201 4.38 56.11 28.83
N ARG A 202 5.23 56.26 27.80
CA ARG A 202 6.00 55.12 27.25
C ARG A 202 7.47 55.32 27.62
N PRO A 203 8.14 54.28 28.13
CA PRO A 203 9.43 53.83 27.56
C PRO A 203 9.38 52.31 27.25
N SER A 204 9.98 51.79 26.18
CA SER A 204 11.40 51.69 25.79
C SER A 204 12.10 50.42 26.29
N TRP A 205 11.67 49.26 25.78
CA TRP A 205 12.58 48.24 25.23
C TRP A 205 11.82 47.54 24.08
N ALA A 206 12.25 47.78 22.85
CA ALA A 206 11.67 47.21 21.61
C ALA A 206 11.87 45.67 21.62
N GLN A 207 10.98 44.83 21.10
CA GLN A 207 10.23 44.87 19.82
C GLN A 207 8.79 44.36 19.96
#